data_AF-A0A3M1QQP7-F1
#
_entry.id   AF-A0A3M1QQP7-F1
#
_cell.length_a   1.000
_cell.length_b   1.000
_cell.length_c   1.000
_cell.angle_alpha   90.00
_cell.angle_beta   90.00
_cell.angle_gamma   90.00
#
_symmetry.space_group_name_H-M   'P 1'
#
loop_
_entity.id
_entity.type
_entity.pdbx_description
1 polymer ?
#
loop_
_entity_poly.entity_id
_entity_poly.type
_entity_poly.pdbx_seq_one_letter_code
_entity_poly.pdbx_strand_id
1 'polypeptide(L)'
;MLRRVITLCGAFVCLMFPVRAYAADDSPAVERARELYTFLVAGKFDEFSAAGDDVMKAKMTPQATAQLWSQVCDRLGESEKELGVEEIPTGEYQAVRLTEKFSRGRLKIRFVLDKQQRLSGLWLDGVEPDIPYEAPPYVDRDRFREETLEFGPDDAKLPATLTIPVTRVKHPAVVLVHGSGPHDADESVGANKPFRDLAWGLASQGVAVLRYEKRTHKYP
;
A
#
# COMPACT_ATOMS: atom_id res chain seq x y z
N MET A 1 -74.34 -12.06 -2.22
CA MET A 1 -72.92 -12.08 -1.86
C MET A 1 -72.15 -11.18 -2.81
N LEU A 2 -71.78 -9.95 -2.38
CA LEU A 2 -70.62 -9.21 -2.89
C LEU A 2 -70.40 -7.98 -1.98
N ARG A 3 -69.44 -8.07 -1.05
CA ARG A 3 -68.93 -6.92 -0.28
C ARG A 3 -67.84 -6.25 -1.12
N ARG A 4 -68.00 -4.97 -1.45
CA ARG A 4 -66.90 -4.13 -1.95
C ARG A 4 -66.29 -3.40 -0.75
N VAL A 5 -65.08 -3.80 -0.38
CA VAL A 5 -64.22 -3.14 0.61
C VAL A 5 -63.37 -2.12 -0.16
N ILE A 6 -63.46 -0.85 0.23
CA ILE A 6 -62.59 0.23 -0.25
C ILE A 6 -61.41 0.28 0.71
N THR A 7 -60.24 -0.15 0.25
CA THR A 7 -58.97 -0.02 0.98
C THR A 7 -58.39 1.37 0.70
N LEU A 8 -58.38 2.23 1.71
CA LEU A 8 -57.73 3.54 1.68
C LEU A 8 -56.23 3.35 1.90
N CYS A 9 -55.42 3.61 0.88
CA CYS A 9 -53.96 3.58 0.94
C CYS A 9 -53.46 4.97 1.37
N GLY A 10 -53.13 5.13 2.65
CA GLY A 10 -52.52 6.36 3.18
C GLY A 10 -51.01 6.30 3.05
N ALA A 11 -50.45 7.11 2.15
CA ALA A 11 -49.02 7.20 1.90
C ALA A 11 -48.25 7.74 3.13
N PHE A 12 -47.30 6.96 3.63
CA PHE A 12 -46.35 7.34 4.66
C PHE A 12 -45.24 8.16 3.99
N VAL A 13 -45.29 9.49 4.13
CA VAL A 13 -44.23 10.39 3.65
C VAL A 13 -43.05 10.27 4.60
N CYS A 14 -42.09 9.43 4.24
CA CYS A 14 -40.80 9.33 4.93
C CYS A 14 -40.00 10.59 4.59
N LEU A 15 -39.96 11.55 5.52
CA LEU A 15 -39.07 12.71 5.46
C LEU A 15 -37.62 12.22 5.55
N MET A 16 -37.03 11.95 4.38
CA MET A 16 -35.60 11.70 4.24
C MET A 16 -34.85 13.01 4.48
N PHE A 17 -34.46 13.24 5.74
CA PHE A 17 -33.39 14.18 6.02
C PHE A 17 -32.11 13.60 5.42
N PRO A 18 -31.40 14.31 4.53
CA PRO A 18 -30.10 13.86 4.07
C PRO A 18 -29.17 13.82 5.28
N VAL A 19 -28.79 12.62 5.70
CA VAL A 19 -27.64 12.41 6.57
C VAL A 19 -26.43 12.85 5.75
N ARG A 20 -26.00 14.09 5.97
CA ARG A 20 -24.70 14.57 5.51
C ARG A 20 -23.68 13.73 6.29
N ALA A 21 -23.01 12.81 5.61
CA ALA A 21 -21.81 12.19 6.14
C ALA A 21 -20.80 13.33 6.36
N TYR A 22 -20.61 13.73 7.63
CA TYR A 22 -19.41 14.47 8.00
C TYR A 22 -18.25 13.49 7.75
N ALA A 23 -17.37 13.82 6.80
CA ALA A 23 -16.03 13.26 6.85
C ALA A 23 -15.51 13.53 8.26
N ALA A 24 -15.07 12.49 8.97
CA ALA A 24 -14.45 12.70 10.27
C ALA A 24 -13.28 13.65 10.07
N ASP A 25 -13.20 14.70 10.88
CA ASP A 25 -12.03 15.58 10.89
C ASP A 25 -10.78 14.72 11.18
N ASP A 26 -9.69 15.05 10.50
CA ASP A 26 -8.42 14.33 10.68
C ASP A 26 -7.96 14.42 12.14
N SER A 27 -7.28 13.37 12.62
CA SER A 27 -6.74 13.40 13.97
C SER A 27 -5.64 14.48 14.09
N PRO A 28 -5.41 15.07 15.28
CA PRO A 28 -4.32 16.02 15.48
C PRO A 28 -2.95 15.48 15.05
N ALA A 29 -2.74 14.16 15.17
CA ALA A 29 -1.51 13.51 14.74
C ALA A 29 -1.38 13.49 13.21
N VAL A 30 -2.48 13.27 12.49
CA VAL A 30 -2.53 13.31 11.02
C VAL A 30 -2.25 14.72 10.50
N GLU A 31 -2.89 15.73 11.09
CA GLU A 31 -2.63 17.14 10.76
C GLU A 31 -1.16 17.50 10.97
N ARG A 32 -0.60 17.09 12.12
CA ARG A 32 0.80 17.33 12.44
C ARG A 32 1.77 16.62 11.49
N ALA A 33 1.48 15.38 11.10
CA ALA A 33 2.30 14.66 10.13
C ALA A 33 2.33 15.34 8.76
N ARG A 34 1.18 15.84 8.28
CA ARG A 34 1.09 16.58 7.01
C ARG A 34 1.80 17.93 7.07
N GLU A 35 1.75 18.62 8.20
CA GLU A 35 2.52 19.84 8.41
C GLU A 35 4.03 19.57 8.31
N LEU A 36 4.52 18.54 9.00
CA LEU A 36 5.92 18.12 8.92
C LEU A 36 6.32 17.74 7.50
N TYR A 37 5.47 17.01 6.78
CA TYR A 37 5.69 16.67 5.38
C TYR A 37 5.75 17.93 4.50
N THR A 38 4.88 18.91 4.75
CA THR A 38 4.87 20.20 4.05
C THR A 38 6.20 20.94 4.24
N PHE A 39 6.80 20.88 5.43
CA PHE A 39 8.13 21.47 5.65
C PHE A 39 9.20 20.81 4.78
N LEU A 40 9.19 19.48 4.63
CA LEU A 40 10.12 18.77 3.76
C LEU A 40 9.95 19.21 2.29
N VAL A 41 8.73 19.17 1.79
CA VAL A 41 8.41 19.55 0.39
C VAL A 41 8.78 21.01 0.10
N ALA A 42 8.52 21.92 1.05
CA ALA A 42 8.82 23.35 0.92
C ALA A 42 10.30 23.71 1.15
N GLY A 43 11.16 22.74 1.47
CA GLY A 43 12.57 22.99 1.80
C GLY A 43 12.77 23.74 3.13
N LYS A 44 11.76 23.78 3.99
CA LYS A 44 11.73 24.41 5.32
C LYS A 44 12.38 23.51 6.36
N PHE A 45 13.66 23.20 6.13
CA PHE A 45 14.37 22.21 6.94
C PHE A 45 14.67 22.71 8.36
N ASP A 46 14.80 24.02 8.56
CA ASP A 46 14.92 24.62 9.88
C ASP A 46 13.67 24.39 10.72
N GLU A 47 12.48 24.60 10.16
CA GLU A 47 11.19 24.35 10.81
C GLU A 47 10.96 22.87 11.07
N PHE A 48 11.31 22.00 10.11
CA PHE A 48 11.25 20.56 10.29
C PHE A 48 12.13 20.09 11.46
N SER A 49 13.39 20.52 11.49
CA SER A 49 14.32 20.18 12.56
C SER A 49 13.86 20.74 13.92
N ALA A 50 13.34 21.97 13.95
CA ALA A 50 12.85 22.61 15.17
C ALA A 50 11.63 21.89 15.79
N ALA A 51 10.86 21.15 14.99
CA ALA A 51 9.72 20.36 15.42
C ALA A 51 10.08 19.05 16.14
N GLY A 52 11.36 18.65 16.13
CA GLY A 52 11.85 17.46 16.81
C GLY A 52 11.88 17.56 18.34
N ASP A 53 11.84 16.42 19.02
CA ASP A 53 12.37 16.31 20.37
C ASP A 53 13.90 16.51 20.40
N ASP A 54 14.51 16.48 21.58
CA ASP A 54 15.94 16.76 21.73
C ASP A 54 16.82 15.76 20.96
N VAL A 55 16.38 14.51 20.84
CA VAL A 55 17.09 13.46 20.10
C VAL A 55 16.95 13.70 18.60
N MET A 56 15.74 14.00 18.12
CA MET A 56 15.48 14.27 16.71
C MET A 56 16.13 15.56 16.25
N LYS A 57 16.18 16.62 17.07
CA LYS A 57 16.93 17.85 16.76
C LYS A 57 18.42 17.60 16.55
N ALA A 58 19.01 16.71 17.35
CA ALA A 58 20.42 16.36 17.24
C ALA A 58 20.74 15.51 16.01
N LYS A 59 19.81 14.63 15.60
CA LYS A 59 19.99 13.70 14.47
C LYS A 59 19.53 14.27 13.13
N MET A 60 18.38 14.93 13.12
CA MET A 60 17.75 15.57 11.96
C MET A 60 18.03 17.07 12.02
N THR A 61 19.30 17.46 11.87
CA THR A 61 19.67 18.87 11.68
C THR A 61 19.14 19.38 10.34
N PRO A 62 19.05 20.71 10.10
CA PRO A 62 18.54 21.22 8.82
C PRO A 62 19.34 20.67 7.62
N GLN A 63 20.66 20.54 7.79
CA GLN A 63 21.55 19.94 6.80
C GLN A 63 21.27 18.44 6.58
N ALA A 64 21.12 17.66 7.65
CA ALA A 64 20.84 16.22 7.54
C ALA A 64 19.45 15.96 6.92
N THR A 65 18.46 16.77 7.29
CA THR A 65 17.11 16.74 6.70
C THR A 65 17.14 17.08 5.21
N ALA A 66 17.88 18.14 4.83
CA ALA A 66 18.05 18.51 3.42
C ALA A 66 18.70 17.39 2.61
N GLN A 67 19.73 16.74 3.15
CA GLN A 67 20.41 15.62 2.51
C GLN A 67 19.47 14.40 2.34
N LEU A 68 18.71 14.05 3.37
CA LEU A 68 17.73 12.97 3.30
C LEU A 68 16.69 13.26 2.22
N TRP A 69 16.12 14.47 2.23
CA TRP A 69 15.07 14.86 1.29
C TRP A 69 15.60 14.92 -0.15
N SER A 70 16.82 15.43 -0.36
CA SER A 70 17.48 15.41 -1.68
C SER A 70 17.58 13.98 -2.23
N GLN A 71 17.98 12.99 -1.42
CA GLN A 71 18.05 11.60 -1.86
C GLN A 71 16.69 11.03 -2.27
N VAL A 72 15.62 11.43 -1.57
CA VAL A 72 14.24 11.05 -1.94
C VAL A 72 13.87 11.67 -3.30
N CYS A 73 14.08 12.98 -3.47
CA CYS A 73 13.77 13.69 -4.70
C CYS A 73 14.63 13.24 -5.90
N ASP A 74 15.90 12.91 -5.69
CA ASP A 74 16.78 12.39 -6.74
C ASP A 74 16.23 11.08 -7.32
N ARG A 75 15.63 10.25 -6.46
CA ARG A 75 15.12 8.93 -6.82
C ARG A 75 13.68 8.95 -7.31
N LEU A 76 12.81 9.75 -6.69
CA LEU A 76 11.36 9.77 -6.95
C LEU A 76 10.90 11.01 -7.74
N GLY A 77 11.71 12.05 -7.84
CA GLY A 77 11.36 13.34 -8.44
C GLY A 77 10.58 14.24 -7.48
N GLU A 78 9.67 15.05 -8.01
CA GLU A 78 8.85 15.98 -7.22
C GLU A 78 7.64 15.27 -6.58
N SER A 79 7.25 15.73 -5.39
CA SER A 79 6.02 15.30 -4.71
C SER A 79 4.79 15.89 -5.41
N GLU A 80 3.74 15.09 -5.59
CA GLU A 80 2.54 15.48 -6.34
C GLU A 80 1.28 15.52 -5.48
N LYS A 81 0.94 14.41 -4.81
CA LYS A 81 -0.29 14.31 -4.01
C LYS A 81 -0.23 13.18 -2.97
N GLU A 82 -0.96 13.33 -1.89
CA GLU A 82 -1.21 12.26 -0.94
C GLU A 82 -2.10 11.17 -1.59
N LEU A 83 -1.70 9.91 -1.45
CA LEU A 83 -2.43 8.72 -1.87
C LEU A 83 -3.16 8.03 -0.71
N GLY A 84 -2.74 8.28 0.52
CA GLY A 84 -3.40 7.76 1.71
C GLY A 84 -2.65 8.03 3.00
N VAL A 85 -3.37 7.86 4.10
CA VAL A 85 -2.90 8.06 5.47
C VAL A 85 -3.30 6.87 6.34
N GLU A 86 -2.42 6.47 7.25
CA GLU A 86 -2.67 5.40 8.20
C GLU A 86 -2.12 5.77 9.58
N GLU A 87 -2.98 5.73 10.60
CA GLU A 87 -2.56 5.85 11.99
C GLU A 87 -2.17 4.47 12.54
N ILE A 88 -0.95 4.38 13.06
CA ILE A 88 -0.36 3.14 13.58
C ILE A 88 -0.25 3.29 15.10
N PRO A 89 -0.98 2.50 15.89
CA PRO A 89 -0.89 2.55 17.35
C PRO A 89 0.52 2.15 17.83
N THR A 90 1.19 3.05 18.55
CA THR A 90 2.55 2.83 19.07
C THR A 90 2.65 3.13 20.57
N GLY A 91 1.84 2.45 21.37
CA GLY A 91 1.85 2.60 22.83
C GLY A 91 1.57 4.05 23.26
N GLU A 92 2.56 4.71 23.86
CA GLU A 92 2.45 6.12 24.27
C GLU A 92 2.74 7.14 23.15
N TYR A 93 3.22 6.69 22.00
CA TYR A 93 3.48 7.51 20.81
C TYR A 93 2.37 7.35 19.79
N GLN A 94 2.16 8.39 18.98
CA GLN A 94 1.28 8.36 17.83
C GLN A 94 2.11 8.27 16.55
N ALA A 95 1.99 7.17 15.81
CA ALA A 95 2.66 7.03 14.53
C ALA A 95 1.65 7.26 13.39
N VAL A 96 2.02 8.08 12.42
CA VAL A 96 1.22 8.34 11.22
C VAL A 96 2.08 8.05 10.00
N ARG A 97 1.57 7.20 9.11
CA ARG A 97 2.18 6.91 7.81
C ARG A 97 1.42 7.64 6.72
N LEU A 98 2.14 8.50 6.00
CA LEU A 98 1.66 9.12 4.76
C LEU A 98 2.19 8.31 3.57
N THR A 99 1.33 8.07 2.59
CA THR A 99 1.70 7.52 1.29
C THR A 99 1.57 8.62 0.25
N GLU A 100 2.69 9.06 -0.31
CA GLU A 100 2.78 10.24 -1.16
C GLU A 100 3.16 9.84 -2.57
N LYS A 101 2.42 10.34 -3.57
CA LYS A 101 2.76 10.18 -4.98
C LYS A 101 3.86 11.17 -5.34
N PHE A 102 4.84 10.66 -6.08
CA PHE A 102 5.89 11.45 -6.70
C PHE A 102 5.89 11.23 -8.21
N SER A 103 6.46 12.16 -8.97
CA SER A 103 6.54 12.10 -10.44
C SER A 103 7.16 10.82 -11.02
N ARG A 104 8.04 10.15 -10.28
CA ARG A 104 8.71 8.89 -10.69
C ARG A 104 8.60 7.81 -9.62
N GLY A 105 7.52 7.80 -8.84
CA GLY A 105 7.29 6.74 -7.85
C GLY A 105 6.34 7.14 -6.75
N ARG A 106 6.49 6.52 -5.58
CA ARG A 106 5.80 6.91 -4.35
C ARG A 106 6.68 6.71 -3.13
N LEU A 107 6.39 7.48 -2.10
CA LEU A 107 7.04 7.42 -0.80
C LEU A 107 6.03 6.98 0.27
N LYS A 108 6.40 6.03 1.11
CA LYS A 108 5.72 5.77 2.39
C LYS A 108 6.60 6.31 3.49
N ILE A 109 6.18 7.40 4.12
CA ILE A 109 6.92 8.08 5.17
C ILE A 109 6.13 8.02 6.47
N ARG A 110 6.78 7.60 7.55
CA ARG A 110 6.17 7.46 8.88
C ARG A 110 6.76 8.49 9.83
N PHE A 111 5.88 9.30 10.40
CA PHE A 111 6.18 10.25 11.46
C PHE A 111 5.71 9.66 12.78
N VAL A 112 6.57 9.70 13.81
CA VAL A 112 6.21 9.28 15.17
C VAL A 112 6.27 10.50 16.08
N LEU A 113 5.16 10.75 16.76
CA LEU A 113 4.92 11.93 17.58
C LEU A 113 4.83 11.55 19.05
N ASP A 114 5.46 12.34 19.91
CA ASP A 114 5.28 12.25 21.36
C ASP A 114 3.94 12.87 21.83
N LYS A 115 3.68 12.79 23.14
CA LYS A 115 2.48 13.37 23.76
C LYS A 115 2.36 14.90 23.57
N GLN A 116 3.46 15.58 23.21
CA GLN A 116 3.52 17.01 22.94
C GLN A 116 3.48 17.33 21.44
N GLN A 117 3.19 16.36 20.57
CA GLN A 117 3.17 16.51 19.11
C GLN A 117 4.53 16.93 18.51
N ARG A 118 5.63 16.63 19.22
CA ARG A 118 6.99 16.77 18.68
C ARG A 118 7.38 15.51 17.93
N LEU A 119 8.18 15.68 16.88
CA LEU A 119 8.70 14.56 16.12
C LEU A 119 9.73 13.80 16.97
N SER A 120 9.42 12.56 17.30
CA SER A 120 10.30 11.63 18.04
C SER A 120 10.89 10.53 17.16
N GLY A 121 10.42 10.39 15.93
CA GLY A 121 11.04 9.49 14.97
C GLY A 121 10.51 9.64 13.55
N LEU A 122 11.35 9.26 12.58
CA LEU A 122 11.06 9.34 11.15
C LEU A 122 11.54 8.05 10.47
N TRP A 123 10.68 7.42 9.68
CA TRP A 123 11.04 6.25 8.86
C TRP A 123 10.59 6.44 7.42
N LEU A 124 11.45 6.10 6.47
CA LEU A 124 11.06 5.90 5.09
C LEU A 124 10.70 4.41 4.92
N ASP A 125 9.45 4.08 5.22
CA ASP A 125 8.93 2.71 5.16
C ASP A 125 8.99 2.12 3.74
N GLY A 126 8.99 2.99 2.72
CA GLY A 126 9.16 2.58 1.34
C GLY A 126 9.53 3.76 0.46
N VAL A 127 10.68 3.65 -0.24
CA VAL A 127 11.06 4.53 -1.34
C VAL A 127 10.91 3.70 -2.61
N GLU A 128 9.80 3.87 -3.33
CA GLU A 128 9.35 2.97 -4.39
C GLU A 128 9.31 3.70 -5.73
N PRO A 129 10.40 3.68 -6.54
CA PRO A 129 10.41 4.33 -7.84
C PRO A 129 9.57 3.55 -8.85
N ASP A 130 8.96 4.27 -9.79
CA ASP A 130 8.19 3.72 -10.92
C ASP A 130 9.15 3.20 -11.99
N ILE A 131 9.84 2.11 -11.67
CA ILE A 131 10.67 1.38 -12.63
C ILE A 131 9.76 0.35 -13.29
N PRO A 132 9.68 0.29 -14.64
CA PRO A 132 8.92 -0.75 -15.30
C PRO A 132 9.57 -2.11 -15.01
N TYR A 133 8.75 -3.14 -14.86
CA TYR A 133 9.24 -4.50 -14.71
C TYR A 133 9.80 -5.02 -16.04
N GLU A 134 10.98 -5.63 -15.99
CA GLU A 134 11.58 -6.37 -17.10
C GLU A 134 11.75 -7.84 -16.71
N ALA A 135 11.39 -8.74 -17.63
CA ALA A 135 11.52 -10.17 -17.40
C ALA A 135 13.02 -10.57 -17.36
N PRO A 136 13.44 -11.43 -16.41
CA PRO A 136 14.81 -11.90 -16.37
C PRO A 136 15.21 -12.68 -17.65
N PRO A 137 16.49 -12.65 -18.09
CA PRO A 137 16.92 -13.29 -19.34
C PRO A 137 16.71 -14.81 -19.43
N TYR A 138 16.53 -15.49 -18.30
CA TYR A 138 16.28 -16.93 -18.24
C TYR A 138 14.80 -17.29 -18.48
N VAL A 139 13.92 -16.29 -18.57
CA VAL A 139 12.49 -16.50 -18.82
C VAL A 139 12.25 -16.67 -20.32
N ASP A 140 11.59 -17.77 -20.69
CA ASP A 140 11.08 -18.01 -22.03
C ASP A 140 9.56 -18.00 -22.00
N ARG A 141 8.98 -16.86 -22.44
CA ARG A 141 7.54 -16.59 -22.41
C ARG A 141 6.73 -17.52 -23.32
N ASP A 142 7.34 -18.17 -24.31
CA ASP A 142 6.64 -19.08 -25.22
C ASP A 142 6.49 -20.49 -24.64
N ARG A 143 7.19 -20.79 -23.53
CA ARG A 143 7.20 -22.12 -22.89
C ARG A 143 6.16 -22.29 -21.79
N PHE A 144 5.40 -21.26 -21.46
CA PHE A 144 4.34 -21.35 -20.45
C PHE A 144 3.18 -20.41 -20.77
N ARG A 145 2.05 -20.64 -20.10
CA ARG A 145 0.91 -19.72 -20.05
C ARG A 145 0.53 -19.43 -18.61
N GLU A 146 -0.21 -18.37 -18.39
CA GLU A 146 -0.74 -18.02 -17.06
C GLU A 146 -2.27 -18.07 -17.08
N GLU A 147 -2.85 -18.61 -16.01
CA GLU A 147 -4.28 -18.66 -15.78
C GLU A 147 -4.59 -18.03 -14.42
N THR A 148 -5.51 -17.06 -14.40
CA THR A 148 -6.00 -16.46 -13.15
C THR A 148 -7.13 -17.31 -12.58
N LEU A 149 -7.09 -17.57 -11.29
CA LEU A 149 -8.11 -18.33 -10.57
C LEU A 149 -8.28 -17.81 -9.14
N GLU A 150 -9.29 -18.31 -8.44
CA GLU A 150 -9.48 -18.07 -7.01
C GLU A 150 -9.58 -19.39 -6.27
N PHE A 151 -9.13 -19.43 -5.01
CA PHE A 151 -9.25 -20.61 -4.15
C PHE A 151 -9.52 -20.21 -2.71
N GLY A 152 -9.99 -21.16 -1.90
CA GLY A 152 -10.38 -20.93 -0.51
C GLY A 152 -11.91 -20.97 -0.30
N PRO A 153 -12.37 -20.81 0.94
CA PRO A 153 -13.79 -20.81 1.27
C PRO A 153 -14.49 -19.56 0.71
N ASP A 154 -15.81 -19.62 0.52
CA ASP A 154 -16.57 -18.56 -0.17
C ASP A 154 -16.46 -17.18 0.48
N ASP A 155 -16.30 -17.11 1.80
CA ASP A 155 -16.14 -15.88 2.58
C ASP A 155 -14.69 -15.39 2.67
N ALA A 156 -13.70 -16.15 2.18
CA ALA A 156 -12.29 -15.78 2.21
C ALA A 156 -11.51 -16.28 0.98
N LYS A 157 -12.07 -16.10 -0.22
CA LYS A 157 -11.39 -16.45 -1.48
C LYS A 157 -10.15 -15.59 -1.71
N LEU A 158 -9.07 -16.24 -2.14
CA LEU A 158 -7.82 -15.60 -2.51
C LEU A 158 -7.59 -15.70 -4.02
N PRO A 159 -7.36 -14.56 -4.70
CA PRO A 159 -6.89 -14.55 -6.08
C PRO A 159 -5.54 -15.25 -6.23
N ALA A 160 -5.35 -15.94 -7.34
CA ALA A 160 -4.14 -16.66 -7.67
C ALA A 160 -3.83 -16.64 -9.16
N THR A 161 -2.55 -16.83 -9.48
CA THR A 161 -2.05 -17.03 -10.84
C THR A 161 -1.35 -18.38 -10.91
N LEU A 162 -1.83 -19.24 -11.81
CA LEU A 162 -1.22 -20.52 -12.12
C LEU A 162 -0.40 -20.39 -13.40
N THR A 163 0.91 -20.55 -13.29
CA THR A 163 1.86 -20.55 -14.41
C THR A 163 2.09 -21.99 -14.86
N ILE A 164 1.71 -22.32 -16.10
CA ILE A 164 1.63 -23.70 -16.60
C ILE A 164 2.55 -23.86 -17.81
N PRO A 165 3.54 -24.77 -17.76
CA PRO A 165 4.35 -25.12 -18.92
C PRO A 165 3.50 -25.59 -20.11
N VAL A 166 3.81 -25.13 -21.32
CA VAL A 166 3.17 -25.55 -22.57
C VAL A 166 3.78 -26.89 -23.01
N THR A 167 3.39 -27.96 -22.34
CA THR A 167 3.85 -29.34 -22.62
C THR A 167 2.67 -30.31 -22.55
N ARG A 168 2.81 -31.46 -23.24
CA ARG A 168 1.81 -32.54 -23.23
C ARG A 168 2.07 -33.61 -22.15
N VAL A 169 3.17 -33.51 -21.40
CA VAL A 169 3.51 -34.45 -20.33
C VAL A 169 3.12 -33.88 -18.96
N LYS A 170 2.86 -34.77 -17.99
CA LYS A 170 2.69 -34.40 -16.59
C LYS A 170 3.96 -33.71 -16.10
N HIS A 171 3.81 -32.62 -15.36
CA HIS A 171 4.90 -31.84 -14.80
C HIS A 171 4.77 -31.75 -13.27
N PRO A 172 5.89 -31.60 -12.53
CA PRO A 172 5.83 -31.24 -11.12
C PRO A 172 5.16 -29.88 -10.94
N ALA A 173 4.65 -29.63 -9.73
CA ALA A 173 4.03 -28.37 -9.35
C ALA A 173 4.62 -27.85 -8.04
N VAL A 174 4.77 -26.53 -7.96
CA VAL A 174 5.23 -25.80 -6.77
C VAL A 174 4.19 -24.75 -6.40
N VAL A 175 3.97 -24.55 -5.11
CA VAL A 175 3.20 -23.41 -4.57
C VAL A 175 4.18 -22.47 -3.89
N LEU A 176 4.20 -21.21 -4.31
CA LEU A 176 4.99 -20.18 -3.65
C LEU A 176 4.18 -19.58 -2.50
N VAL A 177 4.76 -19.58 -1.30
CA VAL A 177 4.12 -19.13 -0.06
C VAL A 177 4.90 -17.93 0.47
N HIS A 178 4.21 -16.83 0.74
CA HIS A 178 4.81 -15.57 1.18
C HIS A 178 5.49 -15.68 2.55
N GLY A 179 6.33 -14.68 2.83
CA GLY A 179 6.89 -14.45 4.16
C GLY A 179 5.95 -13.65 5.08
N SER A 180 6.56 -12.89 5.99
CA SER A 180 5.88 -11.98 6.93
C SER A 180 5.39 -10.71 6.23
N GLY A 181 4.19 -10.23 6.57
CA GLY A 181 3.63 -8.98 6.02
C GLY A 181 2.57 -9.18 4.94
N PRO A 182 1.87 -8.13 4.51
CA PRO A 182 0.85 -8.20 3.47
C PRO A 182 1.49 -8.14 2.07
N HIS A 183 1.52 -9.27 1.37
CA HIS A 183 2.12 -9.36 0.03
C HIS A 183 1.13 -9.81 -1.05
N ASP A 184 1.36 -9.31 -2.26
CA ASP A 184 0.63 -9.69 -3.47
C ASP A 184 1.12 -11.03 -4.05
N ALA A 185 0.50 -11.49 -5.13
CA ALA A 185 0.89 -12.76 -5.76
C ALA A 185 2.30 -12.79 -6.37
N ASP A 186 2.92 -11.64 -6.61
CA ASP A 186 4.24 -11.55 -7.24
C ASP A 186 5.39 -11.29 -6.24
N GLU A 187 5.06 -11.11 -4.95
CA GLU A 187 5.96 -10.59 -3.92
C GLU A 187 6.55 -9.23 -4.30
N SER A 188 5.71 -8.34 -4.85
CA SER A 188 6.18 -7.09 -5.47
C SER A 188 6.93 -6.18 -4.47
N VAL A 189 8.12 -5.75 -4.86
CA VAL A 189 8.92 -4.72 -4.17
C VAL A 189 9.47 -3.73 -5.20
N GLY A 190 8.77 -2.62 -5.40
CA GLY A 190 9.03 -1.72 -6.52
C GLY A 190 8.85 -2.43 -7.86
N ALA A 191 9.85 -2.36 -8.74
CA ALA A 191 9.88 -3.13 -9.99
C ALA A 191 10.08 -4.64 -9.80
N ASN A 192 10.66 -5.07 -8.67
CA ASN A 192 11.02 -6.47 -8.50
C ASN A 192 9.77 -7.31 -8.26
N LYS A 193 9.71 -8.47 -8.91
CA LYS A 193 8.62 -9.42 -8.78
C LYS A 193 9.16 -10.84 -8.52
N PRO A 194 9.82 -11.10 -7.38
CA PRO A 194 10.58 -12.32 -7.14
C PRO A 194 9.77 -13.61 -7.34
N PHE A 195 8.50 -13.64 -6.91
CA PHE A 195 7.66 -14.83 -7.11
C PHE A 195 7.24 -15.01 -8.56
N ARG A 196 7.02 -13.91 -9.29
CA ARG A 196 6.79 -13.98 -10.74
C ARG A 196 8.03 -14.49 -11.47
N ASP A 197 9.20 -13.96 -11.13
CA ASP A 197 10.48 -14.32 -11.73
C ASP A 197 10.77 -15.82 -11.53
N LEU A 198 10.57 -16.31 -10.30
CA LEU A 198 10.66 -17.74 -9.99
C LEU A 198 9.62 -18.56 -10.74
N ALA A 199 8.35 -18.12 -10.76
CA ALA A 199 7.28 -18.83 -11.45
C ALA A 199 7.55 -18.97 -12.94
N TRP A 200 7.96 -17.88 -13.59
CA TRP A 200 8.28 -17.84 -15.02
C TRP A 200 9.54 -18.64 -15.35
N GLY A 201 10.60 -18.53 -14.53
CA GLY A 201 11.82 -19.31 -14.71
C GLY A 201 11.57 -20.81 -14.56
N LEU A 202 10.88 -21.23 -13.49
CA LEU A 202 10.52 -22.63 -13.25
C LEU A 202 9.59 -23.18 -14.34
N ALA A 203 8.62 -22.40 -14.78
CA ALA A 203 7.71 -22.83 -15.86
C ALA A 203 8.41 -22.94 -17.21
N SER A 204 9.38 -22.06 -17.49
CA SER A 204 10.28 -22.19 -18.65
C SER A 204 11.05 -23.52 -18.61
N GLN A 205 11.33 -24.05 -17.41
CA GLN A 205 12.00 -25.34 -17.19
C GLN A 205 11.02 -26.52 -17.00
N GLY A 206 9.72 -26.35 -17.26
CA GLY A 206 8.75 -27.45 -17.22
C GLY A 206 8.16 -27.74 -15.84
N VAL A 207 8.17 -26.79 -14.92
CA VAL A 207 7.54 -26.89 -13.59
C VAL A 207 6.34 -25.95 -13.50
N ALA A 208 5.15 -26.45 -13.16
CA ALA A 208 4.00 -25.57 -12.92
C ALA A 208 4.14 -24.84 -11.58
N VAL A 209 3.74 -23.57 -11.53
CA VAL A 209 3.88 -22.75 -10.32
C VAL A 209 2.59 -22.01 -10.02
N LEU A 210 2.05 -22.22 -8.82
CA LEU A 210 0.95 -21.42 -8.29
C LEU A 210 1.51 -20.33 -7.38
N ARG A 211 1.12 -19.09 -7.65
CA ARG A 211 1.36 -17.93 -6.78
C ARG A 211 0.04 -17.22 -6.49
N TYR A 212 -0.12 -16.60 -5.32
CA TYR A 212 -1.43 -16.12 -4.88
C TYR A 212 -1.37 -14.87 -4.01
N GLU A 213 -2.48 -14.15 -3.88
CA GLU A 213 -2.61 -13.00 -2.98
C GLU A 213 -2.66 -13.45 -1.52
N LYS A 214 -1.80 -12.91 -0.65
CA LYS A 214 -1.84 -13.28 0.77
C LYS A 214 -3.12 -12.73 1.41
N ARG A 215 -3.70 -13.49 2.36
CA ARG A 215 -4.91 -13.07 3.10
C ARG A 215 -4.79 -11.67 3.71
N THR A 216 -3.66 -11.35 4.33
CA THR A 216 -3.42 -10.02 4.95
C THR A 216 -3.21 -8.90 3.94
N HIS A 217 -2.97 -9.21 2.66
CA HIS A 217 -2.93 -8.22 1.58
C HIS A 217 -4.32 -8.01 0.98
N LYS A 218 -5.08 -9.10 0.79
CA LYS A 218 -6.44 -9.05 0.24
C LYS A 218 -7.46 -8.50 1.24
N TYR A 219 -7.28 -8.81 2.52
CA TYR A 219 -8.13 -8.42 3.65
C TYR A 219 -7.24 -7.77 4.73
N PRO A 220 -6.81 -6.51 4.52
CA PRO A 220 -5.96 -5.78 5.46
C PRO A 220 -6.66 -5.43 6.78
#